data_AF-A0A0L6U6J6-F1
#
_entry.id   AF-A0A0L6U6J6-F1
#
_cell.length_a   1.000
_cell.length_b   1.000
_cell.length_c   1.000
_cell.angle_alpha   90.00
_cell.angle_beta   90.00
_cell.angle_gamma   90.00
#
_symmetry.space_group_name_H-M   'P 1'
#
loop_
_entity.id
_entity.type
_entity.pdbx_description
1 polymer ?
#
loop_
_entity_poly.entity_id
_entity_poly.type
_entity_poly.pdbx_seq_one_letter_code
_entity_poly.pdbx_strand_id
1 'polypeptide(L)'
;YILILVNLLENTELIKHYLSVLKLRREEFIQNYQPTHWELLTPIERKKIINKNLANQQEEQIKAQLEINNFFCLHRKRKKTYLLKKMSATKITTLPNTVNIVPNQGFTTEEYNPENDHTDNRDLIDWGEGVVAAAEDMVTRKAEVDQSKQRKLSSEL
;
A
#
# COMPACT_ATOMS: atom_id res chain seq x y z
N TYR A 1 -14.93 22.96 46.57
CA TYR A 1 -14.64 21.64 47.15
C TYR A 1 -15.89 20.79 47.14
N ILE A 2 -16.34 20.40 45.94
CA ILE A 2 -17.30 19.30 45.79
C ILE A 2 -16.45 18.05 45.87
N LEU A 3 -15.99 17.74 47.09
CA LEU A 3 -15.45 16.42 47.36
C LEU A 3 -16.64 15.51 47.24
N ILE A 4 -16.67 14.81 46.12
CA ILE A 4 -17.27 13.50 46.03
C ILE A 4 -16.69 12.75 47.23
N LEU A 5 -17.44 12.73 48.33
CA LEU A 5 -17.24 11.83 49.45
C LEU A 5 -17.69 10.48 48.91
N VAL A 6 -16.94 10.00 47.92
CA VAL A 6 -16.98 8.63 47.43
C VAL A 6 -16.85 7.82 48.70
N ASN A 7 -17.90 7.11 49.08
CA ASN A 7 -17.87 6.25 50.25
C ASN A 7 -16.77 5.22 50.01
N LEU A 8 -15.59 5.49 50.57
CA LEU A 8 -14.36 4.81 50.21
C LEU A 8 -14.48 3.32 50.51
N LEU A 9 -15.22 3.00 51.58
CA LEU A 9 -15.51 1.65 52.01
C LEU A 9 -16.37 0.92 50.97
N GLU A 10 -17.53 1.46 50.60
CA GLU A 10 -18.41 0.89 49.57
C GLU A 10 -17.67 0.71 48.24
N ASN A 11 -16.84 1.67 47.85
CA ASN A 11 -16.04 1.56 46.63
C ASN A 11 -15.00 0.45 46.72
N THR A 12 -14.30 0.30 47.85
CA THR A 12 -13.35 -0.81 48.01
C THR A 12 -14.04 -2.16 48.02
N GLU A 13 -15.22 -2.28 48.61
CA GLU A 13 -16.02 -3.51 48.59
C GLU A 13 -16.52 -3.84 47.19
N LEU A 14 -16.99 -2.84 46.46
CA LEU A 14 -17.43 -2.97 45.07
C LEU A 14 -16.28 -3.42 44.16
N ILE A 15 -15.10 -2.82 44.31
CA ILE A 15 -13.90 -3.22 43.57
C ILE A 15 -13.53 -4.66 43.89
N LYS A 16 -13.50 -5.05 45.18
CA LYS A 16 -13.21 -6.43 45.60
C LYS A 16 -14.21 -7.43 45.02
N HIS A 17 -15.49 -7.08 45.01
CA HIS A 17 -16.55 -7.90 44.43
C HIS A 17 -16.34 -8.10 42.92
N TYR A 18 -16.07 -7.04 42.16
CA TYR A 18 -15.83 -7.20 40.73
C TYR A 18 -14.53 -7.98 40.43
N LEU A 19 -13.48 -7.78 41.22
CA LEU A 19 -12.26 -8.56 41.09
C LEU A 19 -12.49 -10.05 41.35
N SER A 20 -13.33 -10.42 42.31
CA SER A 20 -13.68 -11.82 42.55
C SER A 20 -14.49 -12.40 41.40
N VAL A 21 -15.46 -11.66 40.86
CA VAL A 21 -16.24 -12.05 39.67
C VAL A 21 -15.33 -12.24 38.44
N LEU A 22 -14.41 -11.31 38.20
CA LEU A 22 -13.45 -11.42 37.10
C LEU A 22 -12.52 -12.63 37.26
N LYS A 23 -12.10 -12.92 38.48
CA LYS A 23 -11.30 -14.11 38.78
C LYS A 23 -12.07 -15.39 38.47
N LEU A 24 -13.35 -15.47 38.86
CA LEU A 24 -14.22 -16.61 38.57
C LEU A 24 -14.41 -16.79 37.05
N ARG A 25 -14.73 -15.72 36.32
CA ARG A 25 -14.87 -15.78 34.86
C ARG A 25 -13.58 -16.19 34.16
N ARG A 26 -12.43 -15.74 34.65
CA ARG A 26 -11.14 -16.15 34.11
C ARG A 26 -10.92 -17.65 34.31
N GLU A 27 -11.23 -18.18 35.49
CA GLU A 27 -11.14 -19.61 35.77
C GLU A 27 -12.07 -20.41 34.87
N GLU A 28 -13.34 -20.00 34.76
CA GLU A 28 -14.31 -20.60 33.85
C GLU A 28 -13.84 -20.58 32.39
N PHE A 29 -13.24 -19.47 31.95
CA PHE A 29 -12.68 -19.35 30.60
C PHE A 29 -11.53 -20.33 30.38
N ILE A 30 -10.63 -20.49 31.36
CA ILE A 30 -9.50 -21.43 31.26
C ILE A 30 -10.01 -22.87 31.21
N GLN A 31 -10.97 -23.23 32.06
CA GLN A 31 -11.54 -24.58 32.10
C GLN A 31 -12.29 -24.94 30.81
N ASN A 32 -12.98 -23.97 30.21
CA ASN A 32 -13.73 -24.15 28.97
C ASN A 32 -12.93 -23.73 27.72
N TYR A 33 -11.62 -23.51 27.85
CA TYR A 33 -10.82 -23.01 26.74
C TYR A 33 -10.72 -24.04 25.62
N GLN A 34 -11.10 -23.64 24.41
CA GLN A 34 -10.89 -24.43 23.20
C GLN A 34 -9.80 -23.79 22.37
N PRO A 35 -8.65 -24.47 22.16
CA PRO A 35 -7.57 -23.94 21.35
C PRO A 35 -8.04 -23.62 19.93
N THR A 36 -7.62 -22.47 19.42
CA THR A 36 -7.91 -22.09 18.03
C THR A 36 -7.07 -22.95 17.09
N HIS A 37 -7.52 -23.15 15.84
CA HIS A 37 -6.75 -23.89 14.84
C HIS A 37 -5.29 -23.40 14.73
N TRP A 38 -5.05 -22.08 14.88
CA TRP A 38 -3.71 -21.49 14.88
C TRP A 38 -2.83 -21.93 16.06
N GLU A 39 -3.41 -22.18 17.23
CA GLU A 39 -2.67 -22.56 18.44
C GLU A 39 -2.34 -24.05 18.47
N LEU A 40 -3.16 -24.85 17.78
CA LEU A 40 -2.89 -26.27 17.56
C LEU A 40 -1.68 -26.49 16.63
N LEU A 41 -1.27 -25.48 15.87
CA LEU A 41 -0.14 -25.57 14.97
C LEU A 41 1.19 -25.57 15.73
N THR A 42 2.08 -26.44 15.28
CA THR A 42 3.47 -26.43 15.72
C THR A 42 4.16 -25.10 15.36
N PRO A 43 5.20 -24.68 16.08
CA PRO A 43 5.97 -23.49 15.73
C PRO A 43 6.50 -23.52 14.28
N ILE A 44 6.82 -24.70 13.77
CA ILE A 44 7.31 -24.91 12.39
C ILE A 44 6.18 -24.64 11.38
N GLU A 45 4.98 -25.17 11.62
CA GLU A 45 3.82 -24.93 10.75
C GLU A 45 3.41 -23.46 10.75
N ARG A 46 3.38 -22.82 11.92
CA ARG A 46 3.11 -21.37 12.02
C ARG A 46 4.12 -20.56 11.22
N LYS A 47 5.42 -20.87 11.36
CA LYS A 47 6.48 -20.22 10.57
C LYS A 47 6.29 -20.44 9.06
N LYS A 48 5.92 -21.66 8.65
CA LYS A 48 5.64 -21.98 7.23
C LYS A 48 4.47 -21.16 6.69
N ILE A 49 3.39 -21.02 7.44
CA ILE A 49 2.22 -20.22 7.04
C ILE A 49 2.58 -18.73 6.96
N ILE A 50 3.29 -18.20 7.96
CA ILE A 50 3.76 -16.80 7.96
C ILE A 50 4.61 -16.52 6.72
N ASN A 51 5.61 -17.37 6.47
CA ASN A 51 6.50 -17.20 5.32
C ASN A 51 5.74 -17.27 3.99
N LYS A 52 4.79 -18.20 3.86
CA LYS A 52 3.94 -18.31 2.68
C LYS A 52 3.11 -17.03 2.48
N ASN A 53 2.44 -16.56 3.53
CA ASN A 53 1.61 -15.36 3.46
C ASN A 53 2.44 -14.12 3.12
N LEU A 54 3.65 -14.01 3.68
CA LEU A 54 4.57 -12.92 3.36
C LEU A 54 4.99 -12.95 1.88
N ALA A 55 5.36 -14.13 1.37
CA ALA A 55 5.72 -14.32 -0.03
C ALA A 55 4.55 -13.96 -0.97
N ASN A 56 3.34 -14.43 -0.65
CA ASN A 56 2.13 -14.09 -1.40
C ASN A 56 1.87 -12.58 -1.42
N GLN A 57 1.98 -11.91 -0.27
CA GLN A 57 1.80 -10.46 -0.18
C GLN A 57 2.84 -9.70 -1.03
N GLN A 58 4.09 -10.15 -1.03
CA GLN A 58 5.14 -9.57 -1.88
C GLN A 58 4.82 -9.78 -3.37
N GLU A 59 4.36 -10.97 -3.76
CA GLU A 59 3.96 -11.27 -5.13
C GLU A 59 2.78 -10.39 -5.59
N GLU A 60 1.76 -10.23 -4.74
CA GLU A 60 0.62 -9.35 -5.00
C GLU A 60 1.04 -7.88 -5.17
N GLN A 61 1.97 -7.40 -4.35
CA GLN A 61 2.51 -6.04 -4.47
C GLN A 61 3.28 -5.84 -5.79
N ILE A 62 4.13 -6.80 -6.15
CA ILE A 62 4.88 -6.76 -7.43
C ILE A 62 3.90 -6.78 -8.59
N LYS A 63 2.90 -7.66 -8.55
CA LYS A 63 1.88 -7.77 -9.60
C LYS A 63 1.10 -6.46 -9.75
N ALA A 64 0.65 -5.87 -8.66
CA ALA A 64 -0.03 -4.57 -8.68
C ALA A 64 0.87 -3.46 -9.27
N GLN A 65 2.14 -3.42 -8.90
CA GLN A 65 3.09 -2.46 -9.44
C GLN A 65 3.30 -2.65 -10.95
N LEU A 66 3.38 -3.90 -11.42
CA LEU A 66 3.49 -4.21 -12.85
C LEU A 66 2.23 -3.78 -13.62
N GLU A 67 1.04 -4.01 -13.06
CA GLU A 67 -0.22 -3.58 -13.65
C GLU A 67 -0.29 -2.04 -13.79
N ILE A 68 0.09 -1.31 -12.75
CA ILE A 68 0.17 0.16 -12.76
C ILE A 68 1.19 0.63 -13.81
N ASN A 69 2.39 0.05 -13.81
CA ASN A 69 3.44 0.43 -14.77
C ASN A 69 3.00 0.14 -16.22
N ASN A 70 2.33 -0.99 -16.45
CA ASN A 70 1.79 -1.36 -17.75
C ASN A 70 0.70 -0.37 -18.20
N PHE A 71 -0.20 0.03 -17.29
CA PHE A 71 -1.21 1.06 -17.57
C PHE A 71 -0.55 2.36 -18.06
N PHE A 72 0.44 2.88 -17.35
CA PHE A 72 1.16 4.09 -17.76
C PHE A 72 1.91 3.92 -19.08
N CYS A 73 2.53 2.76 -19.31
CA CYS A 73 3.19 2.45 -20.57
C CYS A 73 2.22 2.47 -21.76
N LEU A 74 1.07 1.80 -21.62
CA LEU A 74 0.02 1.76 -22.64
C LEU A 74 -0.60 3.14 -22.88
N HIS A 75 -0.85 3.89 -21.81
CA HIS A 75 -1.35 5.25 -21.89
C HIS A 75 -0.37 6.16 -22.64
N ARG A 76 0.93 6.12 -22.30
CA ARG A 76 1.98 6.87 -23.01
C ARG A 76 2.07 6.49 -24.49
N LYS A 77 1.98 5.19 -24.82
CA LYS A 77 1.94 4.72 -26.21
C LYS A 77 0.72 5.27 -26.95
N ARG A 78 -0.47 5.20 -26.34
CA ARG A 78 -1.71 5.73 -26.90
C ARG A 78 -1.66 7.24 -27.14
N LYS A 79 -1.10 8.01 -26.20
CA LYS A 79 -0.89 9.46 -26.35
C LYS A 79 0.02 9.78 -27.54
N LYS A 80 1.14 9.05 -27.68
CA LYS A 80 2.06 9.19 -28.83
C LYS A 80 1.38 8.87 -30.17
N THR A 81 0.64 7.76 -30.26
CA THR A 81 -0.04 7.37 -31.51
C THR A 81 -1.12 8.38 -31.90
N TYR A 82 -1.87 8.90 -30.93
CA TYR A 82 -2.84 9.96 -31.17
C TYR A 82 -2.19 11.21 -31.75
N LEU A 83 -1.10 11.71 -31.14
CA LEU A 83 -0.39 12.90 -31.62
C LEU A 83 0.15 12.71 -33.04
N LEU A 84 0.72 11.55 -33.33
CA LEU A 84 1.21 11.22 -34.69
C LEU A 84 0.06 11.21 -35.71
N LYS A 85 -1.09 10.62 -35.37
CA LYS A 85 -2.29 10.61 -36.23
C LYS A 85 -2.85 12.01 -36.45
N LYS A 86 -2.83 12.86 -35.41
CA LYS A 86 -3.25 14.27 -35.53
C LYS A 86 -2.32 15.03 -36.49
N MET A 87 -1.00 14.90 -36.32
CA MET A 87 -0.02 15.54 -37.21
C MET A 87 -0.12 15.06 -38.66
N SER A 88 -0.39 13.78 -38.91
CA SER A 88 -0.59 13.28 -40.26
C SER A 88 -1.91 13.76 -40.88
N ALA A 89 -2.99 13.86 -40.10
CA ALA A 89 -4.26 14.43 -40.57
C ALA A 89 -4.16 15.92 -40.91
N THR A 90 -3.42 16.72 -40.11
CA THR A 90 -3.19 18.14 -40.41
C THR A 90 -2.41 18.34 -41.71
N LYS A 91 -1.44 17.47 -42.01
CA LYS A 91 -0.65 17.52 -43.26
C LYS A 91 -1.45 17.17 -44.52
N ILE A 92 -2.55 16.43 -44.40
CA ILE A 92 -3.42 16.07 -45.54
C ILE A 92 -4.48 17.17 -45.80
N THR A 93 -4.78 18.02 -44.81
CA THR A 93 -5.85 19.04 -44.89
C THR A 93 -5.39 20.37 -45.50
N THR A 94 -4.13 20.50 -45.94
CA THR A 94 -3.64 21.68 -46.67
C THR A 94 -3.88 21.61 -48.18
N LEU A 95 -5.13 21.33 -48.58
CA LEU A 95 -5.62 21.64 -49.92
C LEU A 95 -6.79 22.64 -49.76
N PRO A 96 -6.71 23.86 -50.30
CA PRO A 96 -7.74 24.86 -50.06
C PRO A 96 -8.91 24.60 -51.00
N ASN A 97 -10.10 24.42 -50.44
CA ASN A 97 -11.27 25.24 -50.72
C ASN A 97 -12.58 24.50 -50.40
N THR A 98 -13.45 25.23 -49.70
CA THR A 98 -14.88 25.43 -49.99
C THR A 98 -15.79 25.12 -48.78
N VAL A 99 -16.22 26.22 -48.15
CA VAL A 99 -17.55 26.53 -47.57
C VAL A 99 -18.19 25.55 -46.58
N ASN A 100 -18.26 26.03 -45.33
CA ASN A 100 -19.25 25.82 -44.26
C ASN A 100 -20.41 24.85 -44.54
N ILE A 101 -20.47 23.77 -43.76
CA ILE A 101 -21.71 23.29 -43.11
C ILE A 101 -21.32 22.76 -41.73
N VAL A 102 -21.90 23.33 -40.66
CA VAL A 102 -21.88 22.78 -39.31
C VAL A 102 -23.08 21.85 -39.18
N PRO A 103 -22.91 20.54 -38.94
CA PRO A 103 -23.93 19.73 -38.32
C PRO A 103 -23.58 19.55 -36.83
N ASN A 104 -24.48 19.99 -35.96
CA ASN A 104 -24.50 19.60 -34.55
C ASN A 104 -24.43 18.07 -34.44
N GLN A 105 -23.29 17.53 -34.02
CA GLN A 105 -23.19 16.15 -33.57
C GLN A 105 -23.33 16.13 -32.05
N GLY A 106 -24.46 15.60 -31.60
CA GLY A 106 -24.71 15.29 -30.20
C GLY A 106 -23.67 14.33 -29.64
N PHE A 107 -23.49 14.39 -28.31
CA PHE A 107 -22.66 13.53 -27.50
C PHE A 107 -22.70 12.06 -27.95
N THR A 108 -21.71 11.66 -28.76
CA THR A 108 -21.41 10.27 -29.04
C THR A 108 -20.44 9.77 -27.98
N THR A 109 -20.76 8.60 -27.42
CA THR A 109 -20.00 7.79 -26.46
C THR A 109 -18.51 8.10 -26.49
N GLU A 110 -18.03 8.69 -25.41
CA GLU A 110 -16.75 9.42 -25.30
C GLU A 110 -15.56 8.69 -25.93
N GLU A 111 -15.19 9.12 -27.14
CA GLU A 111 -13.86 8.88 -27.68
C GLU A 111 -12.87 9.66 -26.81
N TYR A 112 -12.09 8.95 -25.98
CA TYR A 112 -11.09 9.52 -25.09
C TYR A 112 -10.27 10.64 -25.78
N ASN A 113 -10.50 11.89 -25.36
CA ASN A 113 -9.80 13.07 -25.86
C ASN A 113 -8.67 13.45 -24.90
N PRO A 114 -7.39 13.19 -25.25
CA PRO A 114 -6.25 13.48 -24.37
C PRO A 114 -6.00 14.99 -24.16
N GLU A 115 -6.73 15.88 -24.85
CA GLU A 115 -6.68 17.34 -24.61
C GLU A 115 -7.52 17.78 -23.41
N ASN A 116 -8.50 16.97 -22.98
CA ASN A 116 -9.24 17.18 -21.72
C ASN A 116 -8.51 16.59 -20.50
N ASP A 117 -7.40 15.88 -20.73
CA ASP A 117 -6.53 15.39 -19.67
C ASP A 117 -5.52 16.49 -19.32
N HIS A 118 -5.95 17.47 -18.51
CA HIS A 118 -5.14 18.59 -18.02
C HIS A 118 -4.00 18.17 -17.07
N THR A 119 -3.52 16.93 -17.16
CA THR A 119 -2.27 16.47 -16.54
C THR A 119 -1.07 16.91 -17.37
N ASP A 120 -1.00 18.21 -17.67
CA ASP A 120 0.18 18.80 -18.28
C ASP A 120 1.36 18.62 -17.30
N ASN A 121 2.24 17.69 -17.65
CA ASN A 121 3.62 17.56 -17.18
C ASN A 121 3.86 17.09 -15.74
N ARG A 122 2.89 16.44 -15.06
CA ARG A 122 3.14 15.83 -13.73
C ARG A 122 3.43 14.33 -13.72
N ASP A 123 3.38 13.65 -14.87
CA ASP A 123 3.64 12.21 -14.97
C ASP A 123 5.10 11.84 -15.23
N LEU A 124 6.00 12.83 -15.19
CA LEU A 124 7.43 12.58 -15.04
C LEU A 124 7.71 12.34 -13.55
N ILE A 125 7.31 11.17 -13.05
CA ILE A 125 8.07 10.57 -11.96
C ILE A 125 9.43 10.23 -12.59
N ASP A 126 10.35 11.17 -12.44
CA ASP A 126 11.75 11.00 -12.73
C ASP A 126 12.26 9.89 -11.80
N TRP A 127 12.43 8.69 -12.35
CA TRP A 127 13.15 7.62 -11.66
C TRP A 127 14.69 7.82 -11.78
N GLY A 128 15.14 8.96 -12.30
CA GLY A 128 16.54 9.34 -12.46
C GLY A 128 17.29 9.45 -11.14
N GLU A 129 18.41 8.73 -11.07
CA GLU A 129 19.50 8.77 -10.07
C GLU A 129 19.17 8.48 -8.59
N GLY A 130 17.99 8.82 -8.09
CA GLY A 130 17.66 8.69 -6.67
C GLY A 130 17.46 7.25 -6.17
N VAL A 131 16.94 6.35 -7.00
CA VAL A 131 16.67 4.95 -6.59
C VAL A 131 17.95 4.14 -6.48
N VAL A 132 18.93 4.41 -7.34
CA VAL A 132 20.25 3.75 -7.29
C VAL A 132 21.02 4.25 -6.07
N ALA A 133 21.04 5.56 -5.82
CA ALA A 133 21.67 6.14 -4.63
C ALA A 133 21.01 5.68 -3.31
N ALA A 134 19.67 5.56 -3.26
CA ALA A 134 18.95 5.06 -2.09
C ALA A 134 19.17 3.56 -1.86
N ALA A 135 19.27 2.77 -2.93
CA ALA A 135 19.60 1.35 -2.84
C ALA A 135 21.05 1.15 -2.35
N GLU A 136 22.00 1.96 -2.82
CA GLU A 136 23.39 1.95 -2.36
C GLU A 136 23.50 2.36 -0.88
N ASP A 137 22.78 3.40 -0.45
CA ASP A 137 22.72 3.85 0.96
C ASP A 137 22.04 2.82 1.90
N MET A 138 21.04 2.07 1.41
CA MET A 138 20.45 0.97 2.18
C MET A 138 21.41 -0.24 2.29
N VAL A 139 22.20 -0.52 1.25
CA VAL A 139 23.20 -1.60 1.26
C VAL A 139 24.37 -1.24 2.20
N THR A 140 24.85 -0.01 2.19
CA THR A 140 25.93 0.44 3.10
C THR A 140 25.48 0.46 4.56
N ARG A 141 24.28 0.95 4.88
CA ARG A 141 23.73 0.90 6.25
C ARG A 141 23.54 -0.54 6.76
N LYS A 142 23.17 -1.47 5.88
CA LYS A 142 23.05 -2.89 6.23
C LYS A 142 24.42 -3.47 6.59
N ALA A 143 25.45 -3.17 5.80
CA ALA A 143 26.83 -3.61 6.05
C ALA A 143 27.42 -3.05 7.35
N GLU A 144 27.14 -1.79 7.69
CA GLU A 144 27.59 -1.16 8.94
C GLU A 144 26.93 -1.76 10.19
N VAL A 145 25.63 -2.09 10.09
CA VAL A 145 24.90 -2.76 11.18
C VAL A 145 25.43 -4.17 11.41
N ASP A 146 25.75 -4.90 10.34
CA ASP A 146 26.28 -6.26 10.44
C ASP A 146 27.74 -6.27 10.95
N GLN A 147 28.58 -5.30 10.55
CA GLN A 147 29.91 -5.11 11.14
C GLN A 147 29.85 -4.70 12.63
N SER A 148 28.89 -3.85 13.02
CA SER A 148 28.71 -3.46 14.42
C SER A 148 28.28 -4.62 15.30
N LYS A 149 27.46 -5.54 14.77
CA LYS A 149 27.09 -6.78 15.46
C LYS A 149 28.28 -7.72 15.62
N GLN A 150 29.11 -7.87 14.58
CA GLN A 150 30.32 -8.70 14.67
C GLN A 150 31.33 -8.14 15.68
N ARG A 151 31.52 -6.82 15.75
CA ARG A 151 32.40 -6.20 16.76
C ARG A 151 31.93 -6.41 18.19
N LYS A 152 30.62 -6.36 18.44
CA LYS A 152 30.05 -6.66 19.77
C LYS A 152 30.23 -8.12 20.17
N LEU A 153 30.04 -9.04 19.22
CA LEU A 153 30.27 -10.48 19.44
C LEU A 153 31.74 -10.81 19.71
N SER A 154 32.68 -10.09 19.11
CA SER A 154 34.12 -10.27 19.37
C SER A 154 34.64 -9.60 20.64
N SER A 155 33.88 -8.67 21.25
CA SER A 155 34.24 -8.05 22.54
C SER A 155 33.66 -8.76 23.76
N GLU A 156 32.76 -9.71 23.55
CA GLU A 156 32.13 -10.53 24.60
C GLU A 156 32.79 -11.93 24.75
N LEU A 157 33.85 -12.20 23.97
CA LEU A 157 34.76 -13.35 24.08
C LEU A 157 36.10 -12.88 24.66
#